data_AF-A0A6B2BVZ3-F1
#
_entry.id   AF-A0A6B2BVZ3-F1
#
_cell.length_a   1.000
_cell.length_b   1.000
_cell.length_c   1.000
_cell.angle_alpha   90.00
_cell.angle_beta   90.00
_cell.angle_gamma   90.00
#
_symmetry.space_group_name_H-M   'P 1'
#
loop_
_entity.id
_entity.type
_entity.pdbx_description
1 polymer ?
#
loop_
_entity_poly.entity_id
_entity_poly.type
_entity_poly.pdbx_seq_one_letter_code
_entity_poly.pdbx_strand_id
1 'polypeptide(L)'
;MSYMLFALSLIAVLGDLLLLLQIVEERELFKKPEGKPRKAVIIVPLRGEDPSFEEHVQSLLNQDHPDYELYYIIDSDEAEFQKQRLSRYNVNYIVSERLCERCSGKVNAIIFAAKKFRGKVIVIADSDTVYPKSWLKDMTAALENNLASTTFTWPKPLRLSLRNLLRAGFWTFGFESQALGGRFLYGGSMAFRENFFDDDVLKDLSDEWCDDCALTRIIKKKKGSIGYVACSMPLNVFDERELWLWSKKEARAVGMYSRKGAYAFMLVVAIMVALLLAYLITFNFIYITPYLLWIVKNIIRGIKYGIDSLIPAFMSVPALYFSIPVMISALRDKTVYWRGKVYSTGL
;
A
#
# COMPACT_ATOMS: atom_id res chain seq x y z
N MET A 1 23.24 35.68 -3.40
CA MET A 1 23.66 34.34 -3.90
C MET A 1 24.35 33.51 -2.80
N SER A 2 25.41 34.02 -2.16
CA SER A 2 26.17 33.25 -1.13
C SER A 2 25.32 32.76 0.06
N TYR A 3 24.52 33.62 0.70
CA TYR A 3 23.64 33.22 1.82
C TYR A 3 22.59 32.17 1.44
N MET A 4 22.07 32.21 0.22
CA MET A 4 21.07 31.26 -0.27
C MET A 4 21.70 29.87 -0.50
N LEU A 5 22.87 29.82 -1.11
CA LEU A 5 23.61 28.56 -1.30
C LEU A 5 24.05 27.97 0.05
N PHE A 6 24.47 28.82 1.00
CA PHE A 6 24.75 28.38 2.36
C PHE A 6 23.51 27.77 3.03
N ALA A 7 22.34 28.42 2.93
CA ALA A 7 21.10 27.90 3.48
C ALA A 7 20.69 26.56 2.84
N LEU A 8 20.83 26.42 1.52
CA LEU A 8 20.56 25.14 0.81
C LEU A 8 21.54 24.05 1.23
N SER A 9 22.80 24.39 1.48
CA SER A 9 23.80 23.43 1.98
C SER A 9 23.42 22.94 3.38
N LEU A 10 22.96 23.84 4.25
CA LEU A 10 22.44 23.49 5.57
C LEU A 10 21.20 22.58 5.47
N ILE A 11 20.27 22.89 4.56
CA ILE A 11 19.09 22.07 4.31
C ILE A 11 19.48 20.66 3.84
N ALA A 12 20.48 20.53 2.96
CA ALA A 12 20.97 19.23 2.52
C ALA A 12 21.53 18.42 3.70
N VAL A 13 22.39 19.02 4.53
CA VAL A 13 22.96 18.35 5.73
C VAL A 13 21.86 17.94 6.72
N LEU A 14 20.89 18.80 6.98
CA LEU A 14 19.75 18.46 7.85
C LEU A 14 18.90 17.34 7.26
N GLY A 15 18.71 17.33 5.94
CA GLY A 15 18.03 16.26 5.21
C GLY A 15 18.77 14.93 5.34
N ASP A 16 20.09 14.94 5.21
CA ASP A 16 20.93 13.74 5.40
C ASP A 16 20.82 13.19 6.81
N LEU A 17 20.92 14.06 7.83
CA LEU A 17 20.75 13.66 9.23
C LEU A 17 19.37 13.06 9.48
N LEU A 18 18.30 13.66 8.93
CA LEU A 18 16.95 13.12 9.05
C LEU A 18 16.82 11.75 8.39
N LEU A 19 17.37 11.56 7.18
CA LEU A 19 17.32 10.28 6.48
C LEU A 19 18.09 9.20 7.23
N LEU A 20 19.25 9.52 7.81
CA LEU A 20 20.03 8.61 8.65
C LEU A 20 19.27 8.22 9.92
N LEU A 21 18.63 9.17 10.59
CA LEU A 21 17.76 8.90 11.74
C LEU A 21 16.62 7.96 11.37
N GLN A 22 15.93 8.23 10.25
CA GLN A 22 14.85 7.38 9.76
C GLN A 22 15.34 5.96 9.43
N ILE A 23 16.52 5.81 8.81
CA ILE A 23 17.12 4.49 8.53
C ILE A 23 17.33 3.70 9.83
N VAL A 24 17.71 4.37 10.92
CA VAL A 24 17.90 3.71 12.23
C VAL A 24 16.55 3.37 12.86
N GLU A 25 15.61 4.31 12.90
CA GLU A 25 14.28 4.13 13.50
C GLU A 25 13.45 3.06 12.78
N GLU A 26 13.52 3.00 11.45
CA GLU A 26 12.74 2.06 10.65
C GLU A 26 13.14 0.59 10.87
N ARG A 27 14.33 0.31 11.45
CA ARG A 27 14.72 -1.06 11.83
C ARG A 27 13.72 -1.71 12.78
N GLU A 28 13.11 -0.91 13.65
CA GLU A 28 12.09 -1.36 14.59
C GLU A 28 10.82 -1.85 13.88
N LEU A 29 10.50 -1.30 12.70
CA LEU A 29 9.33 -1.71 11.91
C LEU A 29 9.47 -3.13 11.33
N PHE A 30 10.71 -3.61 11.17
CA PHE A 30 11.02 -4.94 10.66
C PHE A 30 11.16 -6.00 11.77
N LYS A 31 10.94 -5.64 13.04
CA LYS A 31 10.84 -6.64 14.11
C LYS A 31 9.58 -7.47 13.95
N LYS A 32 9.69 -8.76 14.25
CA LYS A 32 8.53 -9.66 14.25
C LYS A 32 7.58 -9.31 15.41
N PRO A 33 6.27 -9.43 15.22
CA PRO A 33 5.32 -9.27 16.31
C PRO A 33 5.46 -10.41 17.32
N GLU A 34 5.35 -10.09 18.61
CA GLU A 34 5.51 -11.05 19.72
C GLU A 34 4.21 -11.77 20.11
N GLY A 35 3.08 -11.40 19.50
CA GLY A 35 1.78 -11.98 19.81
C GLY A 35 1.61 -13.42 19.34
N LYS A 36 0.56 -14.09 19.83
CA LYS A 36 0.19 -15.43 19.37
C LYS A 36 -0.62 -15.33 18.07
N PRO A 37 -0.25 -16.08 17.01
CA PRO A 37 -1.07 -16.16 15.79
C PRO A 37 -2.50 -16.61 16.10
N ARG A 38 -3.46 -16.08 15.36
CA ARG A 38 -4.90 -16.33 15.57
C ARG A 38 -5.50 -17.03 14.35
N LYS A 39 -6.40 -17.99 14.57
CA LYS A 39 -7.19 -18.60 13.49
C LYS A 39 -7.86 -17.49 12.67
N ALA A 40 -7.70 -17.54 11.35
CA ALA A 40 -8.12 -16.47 10.47
C ALA A 40 -8.78 -16.97 9.19
N VAL A 41 -9.61 -16.12 8.61
CA VAL A 41 -10.13 -16.29 7.25
C VAL A 41 -9.47 -15.27 6.35
N ILE A 42 -8.73 -15.75 5.36
CA ILE A 42 -8.19 -14.94 4.28
C ILE A 42 -9.29 -14.70 3.25
N ILE A 43 -9.52 -13.44 2.95
CA ILE A 43 -10.49 -12.95 1.98
C ILE A 43 -9.74 -12.25 0.87
N VAL A 44 -9.94 -12.72 -0.37
CA VAL A 44 -9.36 -12.11 -1.57
C VAL A 44 -10.48 -11.60 -2.46
N PRO A 45 -10.80 -10.29 -2.44
CA PRO A 45 -11.69 -9.69 -3.43
C PRO A 45 -11.13 -9.90 -4.84
N LEU A 46 -11.91 -10.53 -5.73
CA LEU A 46 -11.45 -10.94 -7.05
C LEU A 46 -12.28 -10.31 -8.16
N ARG A 47 -11.61 -9.51 -9.00
CA ARG A 47 -12.11 -8.94 -10.24
C ARG A 47 -10.95 -8.78 -11.21
N GLY A 48 -11.18 -8.89 -12.51
CA GLY A 48 -10.18 -8.74 -13.55
C GLY A 48 -9.11 -9.82 -13.57
N GLU A 49 -8.05 -9.53 -14.30
CA GLU A 49 -6.91 -10.42 -14.52
C GLU A 49 -5.64 -9.80 -13.93
N ASP A 50 -4.84 -10.66 -13.30
CA ASP A 50 -3.57 -10.29 -12.70
C ASP A 50 -2.50 -11.23 -13.25
N PRO A 51 -1.33 -10.70 -13.66
CA PRO A 51 -0.37 -11.47 -14.46
C PRO A 51 0.35 -12.58 -13.67
N SER A 52 0.40 -12.50 -12.35
CA SER A 52 1.06 -13.48 -11.46
C SER A 52 0.05 -14.26 -10.61
N PHE A 53 -1.13 -14.56 -11.15
CA PHE A 53 -2.22 -15.17 -10.38
C PHE A 53 -1.90 -16.56 -9.82
N GLU A 54 -1.19 -17.39 -10.59
CA GLU A 54 -0.72 -18.70 -10.12
C GLU A 54 0.15 -18.54 -8.87
N GLU A 55 1.20 -17.71 -8.97
CA GLU A 55 2.12 -17.43 -7.86
C GLU A 55 1.39 -16.85 -6.65
N HIS A 56 0.41 -15.97 -6.88
CA HIS A 56 -0.47 -15.42 -5.86
C HIS A 56 -1.24 -16.53 -5.12
N VAL A 57 -1.97 -17.39 -5.84
CA VAL A 57 -2.74 -18.51 -5.27
C VAL A 57 -1.82 -19.44 -4.47
N GLN A 58 -0.70 -19.85 -5.06
CA GLN A 58 0.27 -20.71 -4.39
C GLN A 58 0.84 -20.06 -3.13
N SER A 59 1.11 -18.75 -3.14
CA SER A 59 1.63 -18.04 -1.98
C SER A 59 0.65 -18.06 -0.80
N LEU A 60 -0.65 -17.96 -1.06
CA LEU A 60 -1.69 -18.00 -0.02
C LEU A 60 -2.02 -19.43 0.45
N LEU A 61 -1.90 -20.43 -0.42
CA LEU A 61 -2.05 -21.84 -0.06
C LEU A 61 -0.87 -22.37 0.80
N ASN A 62 0.29 -21.72 0.74
CA ASN A 62 1.52 -22.15 1.40
C ASN A 62 1.93 -21.25 2.58
N GLN A 63 0.96 -20.74 3.36
CA GLN A 63 1.23 -19.94 4.55
C GLN A 63 1.69 -20.82 5.73
N ASP A 64 2.70 -20.37 6.47
CA ASP A 64 3.15 -20.97 7.75
C ASP A 64 2.17 -20.59 8.86
N HIS A 65 0.93 -21.07 8.74
CA HIS A 65 -0.14 -20.82 9.70
C HIS A 65 -0.96 -22.09 9.93
N PRO A 66 -1.11 -22.56 11.18
CA PRO A 66 -1.66 -23.89 11.46
C PRO A 66 -3.17 -24.00 11.23
N ASP A 67 -3.91 -22.90 11.26
CA ASP A 67 -5.37 -22.92 11.12
C ASP A 67 -5.87 -21.67 10.40
N TYR A 68 -6.16 -21.79 9.10
CA TYR A 68 -6.77 -20.73 8.31
C TYR A 68 -7.64 -21.28 7.19
N GLU A 69 -8.59 -20.45 6.76
CA GLU A 69 -9.42 -20.71 5.59
C GLU A 69 -9.11 -19.65 4.52
N LEU A 70 -9.06 -20.03 3.24
CA LEU A 70 -8.85 -19.11 2.12
C LEU A 70 -10.11 -19.05 1.25
N TYR A 71 -10.66 -17.85 1.07
CA TYR A 71 -11.81 -17.59 0.21
C TYR A 71 -11.53 -16.47 -0.78
N TYR A 72 -11.71 -16.78 -2.06
CA TYR A 72 -11.84 -15.78 -3.10
C TYR A 72 -13.28 -15.27 -3.16
N ILE A 73 -13.47 -13.96 -3.05
CA ILE A 73 -14.78 -13.31 -3.12
C ILE A 73 -14.92 -12.69 -4.49
N ILE A 74 -15.63 -13.40 -5.37
CA ILE A 74 -15.77 -13.10 -6.78
C ILE A 74 -16.80 -12.00 -6.99
N ASP A 75 -16.44 -10.96 -7.73
CA ASP A 75 -17.38 -9.95 -8.20
C ASP A 75 -18.46 -10.59 -9.10
N SER A 76 -19.73 -10.31 -8.83
CA SER A 76 -20.87 -10.91 -9.54
C SER A 76 -20.83 -10.66 -11.04
N ASP A 77 -20.25 -9.54 -11.49
CA ASP A 77 -20.15 -9.18 -12.91
C ASP A 77 -19.23 -10.14 -13.70
N GLU A 78 -18.33 -10.86 -13.02
CA GLU A 78 -17.32 -11.74 -13.64
C GLU A 78 -17.38 -13.18 -13.10
N ALA A 79 -18.53 -13.56 -12.53
CA ALA A 79 -18.68 -14.83 -11.81
C ALA A 79 -18.23 -16.06 -12.61
N GLU A 80 -18.67 -16.18 -13.87
CA GLU A 80 -18.39 -17.38 -14.67
C GLU A 80 -16.90 -17.50 -15.03
N PHE A 81 -16.31 -16.40 -15.51
CA PHE A 81 -14.89 -16.34 -15.85
C PHE A 81 -14.00 -16.69 -14.65
N GLN A 82 -14.27 -16.07 -13.50
CA GLN A 82 -13.43 -16.29 -12.31
C GLN A 82 -13.65 -17.68 -11.70
N LYS A 83 -14.86 -18.25 -11.76
CA LYS A 83 -15.11 -19.65 -11.36
C LYS A 83 -14.29 -20.64 -12.19
N GLN A 84 -14.29 -20.46 -13.51
CA GLN A 84 -13.50 -21.30 -14.42
C GLN A 84 -12.00 -21.16 -14.18
N ARG A 85 -11.53 -19.95 -13.84
CA ARG A 85 -10.13 -19.69 -13.50
C ARG A 85 -9.75 -20.35 -12.17
N LEU A 86 -10.61 -20.24 -11.16
CA LEU A 86 -10.38 -20.75 -9.82
C LEU A 86 -10.54 -22.27 -9.68
N SER A 87 -11.33 -22.92 -10.55
CA SER A 87 -11.55 -24.38 -10.52
C SER A 87 -10.28 -25.20 -10.78
N ARG A 88 -9.22 -24.55 -11.27
CA ARG A 88 -7.88 -25.14 -11.45
C ARG A 88 -7.10 -25.27 -10.14
N TYR A 89 -7.60 -24.67 -9.06
CA TYR A 89 -6.95 -24.58 -7.76
C TYR A 89 -7.82 -25.18 -6.67
N ASN A 90 -7.19 -25.77 -5.65
CA ASN A 90 -7.89 -26.25 -4.47
C ASN A 90 -8.16 -25.10 -3.48
N VAL A 91 -9.02 -24.17 -3.88
CA VAL A 91 -9.36 -22.97 -3.09
C VAL A 91 -10.87 -22.83 -2.97
N ASN A 92 -11.33 -22.25 -1.86
CA ASN A 92 -12.73 -21.91 -1.73
C ASN A 92 -13.00 -20.58 -2.44
N TYR A 93 -14.19 -20.46 -3.02
CA TYR A 93 -14.63 -19.21 -3.63
C TYR A 93 -16.14 -19.02 -3.47
N ILE A 94 -16.55 -17.75 -3.42
CA ILE A 94 -17.96 -17.35 -3.26
C ILE A 94 -18.21 -16.14 -4.14
N VAL A 95 -19.33 -16.13 -4.86
CA VAL A 95 -19.76 -14.94 -5.60
C VAL A 95 -20.41 -13.97 -4.61
N SER A 96 -19.91 -12.74 -4.53
CA SER A 96 -20.47 -11.73 -3.65
C SER A 96 -21.83 -11.26 -4.14
N GLU A 97 -22.81 -11.21 -3.26
CA GLU A 97 -24.05 -10.47 -3.49
C GLU A 97 -23.77 -8.95 -3.46
N ARG A 98 -24.51 -8.18 -4.27
CA ARG A 98 -24.45 -6.71 -4.22
C ARG A 98 -25.18 -6.23 -2.97
N LEU A 99 -24.43 -5.79 -1.97
CA LEU A 99 -24.92 -5.32 -0.67
C LEU A 99 -24.90 -3.79 -0.52
N CYS A 100 -24.25 -3.10 -1.45
CA CYS A 100 -24.21 -1.64 -1.47
C CYS A 100 -24.10 -1.11 -2.90
N GLU A 101 -24.88 -0.06 -3.21
CA GLU A 101 -24.94 0.51 -4.55
C GLU A 101 -23.80 1.50 -4.83
N ARG A 102 -23.40 2.27 -3.82
CA ARG A 102 -22.43 3.36 -3.95
C ARG A 102 -20.99 2.95 -3.67
N CYS A 103 -20.81 1.82 -2.99
CA CYS A 103 -19.50 1.28 -2.69
C CYS A 103 -18.81 0.68 -3.91
N SER A 104 -17.48 0.57 -3.85
CA SER A 104 -16.71 -0.14 -4.87
C SER A 104 -16.92 -1.66 -4.79
N GLY A 105 -16.53 -2.39 -5.85
CA GLY A 105 -16.64 -3.86 -5.87
C GLY A 105 -15.82 -4.53 -4.76
N LYS A 106 -14.63 -3.98 -4.46
CA LYS A 106 -13.78 -4.45 -3.37
C LYS A 106 -14.42 -4.20 -2.01
N VAL A 107 -14.97 -3.01 -1.77
CA VAL A 107 -15.68 -2.71 -0.52
C VAL A 107 -16.91 -3.61 -0.35
N ASN A 108 -17.67 -3.84 -1.43
CA ASN A 108 -18.79 -4.79 -1.43
C ASN A 108 -18.35 -6.20 -1.03
N ALA A 109 -17.26 -6.71 -1.61
CA ALA A 109 -16.70 -8.01 -1.28
C ALA A 109 -16.27 -8.11 0.20
N ILE A 110 -15.67 -7.04 0.74
CA ILE A 110 -15.29 -6.95 2.16
C ILE A 110 -16.54 -6.99 3.06
N ILE A 111 -17.57 -6.20 2.75
CA ILE A 111 -18.83 -6.20 3.53
C ILE A 111 -19.50 -7.57 3.50
N PHE A 112 -19.56 -8.20 2.32
CA PHE A 112 -20.14 -9.53 2.15
C PHE A 112 -19.40 -10.58 2.99
N ALA A 113 -18.07 -10.61 2.88
CA ALA A 113 -17.24 -11.52 3.65
C ALA A 113 -17.34 -11.27 5.16
N ALA A 114 -17.33 -10.01 5.59
CA ALA A 114 -17.44 -9.64 6.99
C ALA A 114 -18.77 -10.07 7.62
N LYS A 115 -19.87 -10.02 6.87
CA LYS A 115 -21.17 -10.59 7.31
C LYS A 115 -21.12 -12.12 7.39
N LYS A 116 -20.56 -12.78 6.37
CA LYS A 116 -20.51 -14.26 6.31
C LYS A 116 -19.63 -14.87 7.38
N PHE A 117 -18.49 -14.24 7.66
CA PHE A 117 -17.47 -14.72 8.61
C PHE A 117 -17.47 -13.91 9.91
N ARG A 118 -18.64 -13.42 10.31
CA ARG A 118 -18.81 -12.62 11.54
C ARG A 118 -18.25 -13.35 12.75
N GLY A 119 -17.50 -12.63 13.60
CA GLY A 119 -16.85 -13.21 14.77
C GLY A 119 -15.56 -13.99 14.50
N LYS A 120 -15.06 -14.02 13.25
CA LYS A 120 -13.73 -14.55 12.92
C LYS A 120 -12.73 -13.42 12.70
N VAL A 121 -11.44 -13.69 12.90
CA VAL A 121 -10.37 -12.81 12.42
C VAL A 121 -10.40 -12.82 10.90
N ILE A 122 -10.49 -11.63 10.29
CA ILE A 122 -10.55 -11.47 8.84
C ILE A 122 -9.23 -10.86 8.37
N VAL A 123 -8.63 -11.48 7.36
CA VAL A 123 -7.42 -11.00 6.71
C VAL A 123 -7.72 -10.74 5.24
N ILE A 124 -7.49 -9.52 4.78
CA ILE A 124 -7.75 -9.09 3.42
C ILE A 124 -6.44 -9.08 2.65
N ALA A 125 -6.46 -9.69 1.47
CA ALA A 125 -5.36 -9.77 0.51
C ALA A 125 -5.83 -9.29 -0.87
N ASP A 126 -4.98 -8.54 -1.58
CA ASP A 126 -5.17 -8.25 -3.00
C ASP A 126 -4.75 -9.44 -3.89
N SER A 127 -5.41 -9.58 -5.05
CA SER A 127 -5.22 -10.65 -6.02
C SER A 127 -3.97 -10.53 -6.91
N ASP A 128 -3.27 -9.40 -6.85
CA ASP A 128 -2.09 -9.06 -7.66
C ASP A 128 -0.77 -9.13 -6.87
N THR A 129 -0.81 -9.80 -5.71
CA THR A 129 0.27 -9.75 -4.72
C THR A 129 0.72 -11.16 -4.31
N VAL A 130 2.03 -11.37 -4.18
CA VAL A 130 2.65 -12.63 -3.74
C VAL A 130 3.11 -12.47 -2.29
N TYR A 131 2.60 -13.34 -1.41
CA TYR A 131 2.77 -13.22 0.04
C TYR A 131 3.91 -14.11 0.57
N PRO A 132 4.78 -13.62 1.49
CA PRO A 132 5.77 -14.48 2.12
C PRO A 132 5.09 -15.52 3.01
N LYS A 133 5.75 -16.67 3.23
CA LYS A 133 5.17 -17.77 4.04
C LYS A 133 4.78 -17.35 5.46
N SER A 134 5.52 -16.43 6.08
CA SER A 134 5.24 -15.93 7.43
C SER A 134 4.12 -14.89 7.48
N TRP A 135 3.59 -14.45 6.34
CA TRP A 135 2.72 -13.29 6.26
C TRP A 135 1.51 -13.39 7.17
N LEU A 136 0.72 -14.46 7.02
CA LEU A 136 -0.51 -14.64 7.79
C LEU A 136 -0.22 -14.71 9.30
N LYS A 137 0.83 -15.46 9.67
CA LYS A 137 1.30 -15.63 11.04
C LYS A 137 1.66 -14.32 11.71
N ASP A 138 2.48 -13.51 11.06
CA ASP A 138 2.91 -12.24 11.61
C ASP A 138 1.72 -11.25 11.65
N MET A 139 0.89 -11.22 10.61
CA MET A 139 -0.27 -10.34 10.53
C MET A 139 -1.28 -10.62 11.65
N THR A 140 -1.60 -11.89 11.92
CA THR A 140 -2.55 -12.27 12.98
C THR A 140 -1.94 -12.18 14.38
N ALA A 141 -0.64 -12.45 14.54
CA ALA A 141 0.08 -12.24 15.80
C ALA A 141 0.08 -10.76 16.22
N ALA A 142 0.25 -9.84 15.27
CA ALA A 142 0.21 -8.40 15.53
C ALA A 142 -1.14 -7.92 16.11
N LEU A 143 -2.23 -8.68 15.92
CA LEU A 143 -3.52 -8.35 16.50
C LEU A 143 -3.52 -8.46 18.02
N GLU A 144 -2.59 -9.14 18.67
CA GLU A 144 -2.55 -9.26 20.14
C GLU A 144 -2.57 -7.90 20.85
N ASN A 145 -1.90 -6.89 20.28
CA ASN A 145 -1.82 -5.53 20.82
C ASN A 145 -2.51 -4.49 19.93
N ASN A 146 -3.15 -4.92 18.83
CA ASN A 146 -3.73 -4.01 17.85
C ASN A 146 -5.16 -4.41 17.46
N LEU A 147 -5.99 -3.42 17.12
CA LEU A 147 -7.33 -3.68 16.60
C LEU A 147 -7.28 -4.21 15.16
N ALA A 148 -6.28 -3.74 14.41
CA ALA A 148 -5.94 -4.23 13.09
C ALA A 148 -4.43 -4.28 12.88
N SER A 149 -3.97 -5.04 11.91
CA SER A 149 -2.60 -4.98 11.42
C SER A 149 -2.57 -4.78 9.91
N THR A 150 -1.44 -4.31 9.39
CA THR A 150 -1.22 -4.08 7.96
C THR A 150 0.25 -4.16 7.63
N THR A 151 0.55 -4.34 6.35
CA THR A 151 1.88 -4.14 5.79
C THR A 151 1.74 -3.51 4.42
N PHE A 152 2.78 -2.81 3.96
CA PHE A 152 2.86 -2.34 2.58
C PHE A 152 3.58 -3.37 1.71
N THR A 153 3.43 -3.26 0.39
CA THR A 153 4.03 -4.19 -0.57
C THR A 153 5.26 -3.59 -1.23
N TRP A 154 6.24 -4.43 -1.54
CA TRP A 154 7.36 -4.03 -2.36
C TRP A 154 7.00 -4.18 -3.85
N PRO A 155 7.28 -3.18 -4.70
CA PRO A 155 6.86 -3.21 -6.09
C PRO A 155 7.81 -4.05 -6.94
N LYS A 156 7.26 -4.96 -7.76
CA LYS A 156 8.00 -5.82 -8.67
C LYS A 156 7.44 -5.73 -10.10
N PRO A 157 8.06 -4.93 -10.99
CA PRO A 157 7.62 -4.84 -12.37
C PRO A 157 7.96 -6.11 -13.15
N LEU A 158 7.02 -6.64 -13.93
CA LEU A 158 7.26 -7.79 -14.82
C LEU A 158 8.12 -7.46 -16.04
N ARG A 159 8.12 -6.19 -16.45
CA ARG A 159 8.85 -5.69 -17.62
C ARG A 159 9.50 -4.37 -17.29
N LEU A 160 10.71 -4.16 -17.80
CA LEU A 160 11.49 -2.93 -17.61
C LEU A 160 11.09 -1.80 -18.57
N SER A 161 9.78 -1.58 -18.74
CA SER A 161 9.26 -0.46 -19.51
C SER A 161 9.31 0.83 -18.68
N LEU A 162 9.45 2.00 -19.31
CA LEU A 162 9.50 3.29 -18.61
C LEU A 162 8.32 3.47 -17.63
N ARG A 163 7.12 3.05 -18.03
CA ARG A 163 5.93 3.12 -17.19
C ARG A 163 6.03 2.26 -15.94
N ASN A 164 6.56 1.04 -16.06
CA ASN A 164 6.70 0.10 -14.95
C ASN A 164 7.82 0.55 -14.01
N LEU A 165 8.91 1.08 -14.56
CA LEU A 165 10.01 1.65 -13.78
C LEU A 165 9.53 2.86 -12.96
N LEU A 166 8.77 3.78 -13.57
CA LEU A 166 8.20 4.92 -12.84
C LEU A 166 7.17 4.49 -11.80
N ARG A 167 6.28 3.52 -12.09
CA ARG A 167 5.37 2.94 -11.09
C ARG A 167 6.13 2.34 -9.93
N ALA A 168 7.19 1.57 -10.20
CA ALA A 168 8.01 0.93 -9.17
C ALA A 168 8.63 1.96 -8.22
N GLY A 169 9.20 3.04 -8.76
CA GLY A 169 9.70 4.15 -7.96
C GLY A 169 8.61 4.88 -7.18
N PHE A 170 7.48 5.20 -7.83
CA PHE A 170 6.38 5.95 -7.24
C PHE A 170 5.76 5.22 -6.05
N TRP A 171 5.63 3.89 -6.15
CA TRP A 171 5.07 3.06 -5.09
C TRP A 171 5.87 3.14 -3.78
N THR A 172 7.18 3.38 -3.85
CA THR A 172 8.03 3.48 -2.64
C THR A 172 7.62 4.62 -1.69
N PHE A 173 6.91 5.64 -2.18
CA PHE A 173 6.44 6.75 -1.35
C PHE A 173 5.41 6.32 -0.30
N GLY A 174 4.72 5.19 -0.51
CA GLY A 174 3.82 4.62 0.50
C GLY A 174 4.52 4.17 1.79
N PHE A 175 5.83 3.89 1.75
CA PHE A 175 6.58 3.58 2.97
C PHE A 175 6.82 4.82 3.84
N GLU A 176 6.97 5.99 3.22
CA GLU A 176 7.18 7.25 3.96
C GLU A 176 5.95 7.63 4.78
N SER A 177 4.75 7.34 4.29
CA SER A 177 3.50 7.57 5.02
C SER A 177 3.29 6.57 6.18
N GLN A 178 3.96 5.41 6.17
CA GLN A 178 3.91 4.44 7.27
C GLN A 178 4.94 4.72 8.38
N ALA A 179 6.12 5.25 8.03
CA ALA A 179 7.26 5.40 8.95
C ALA A 179 7.07 6.50 10.01
N LEU A 180 6.40 7.61 9.68
CA LEU A 180 6.30 8.81 10.54
C LEU A 180 5.14 8.77 11.56
N GLY A 181 4.87 7.61 12.16
CA GLY A 181 3.73 7.44 13.08
C GLY A 181 2.34 7.59 12.40
N GLY A 182 2.32 7.73 11.08
CA GLY A 182 1.15 7.99 10.24
C GLY A 182 0.35 6.74 9.87
N ARG A 183 0.48 5.66 10.66
CA ARG A 183 0.00 4.31 10.34
C ARG A 183 -1.38 4.34 9.69
N PHE A 184 -1.46 3.76 8.50
CA PHE A 184 -2.68 3.55 7.75
C PHE A 184 -2.74 2.10 7.29
N LEU A 185 -3.95 1.60 7.11
CA LEU A 185 -4.15 0.30 6.50
C LEU A 185 -3.87 0.40 5.00
N TYR A 186 -3.13 -0.54 4.43
CA TYR A 186 -3.01 -0.66 2.98
C TYR A 186 -4.00 -1.72 2.49
N GLY A 187 -4.83 -1.36 1.49
CA GLY A 187 -5.94 -2.20 1.03
C GLY A 187 -5.54 -3.62 0.61
N GLY A 188 -4.31 -3.84 0.17
CA GLY A 188 -3.83 -5.16 -0.26
C GLY A 188 -3.31 -6.06 0.85
N SER A 189 -3.24 -5.57 2.10
CA SER A 189 -2.80 -6.40 3.21
C SER A 189 -3.27 -5.84 4.56
N MET A 190 -4.37 -6.39 5.07
CA MET A 190 -4.98 -5.96 6.33
C MET A 190 -5.46 -7.16 7.14
N ALA A 191 -5.29 -7.14 8.46
CA ALA A 191 -5.92 -8.11 9.36
C ALA A 191 -6.74 -7.39 10.42
N PHE A 192 -7.88 -7.95 10.81
CA PHE A 192 -8.80 -7.35 11.78
C PHE A 192 -9.21 -8.37 12.84
N ARG A 193 -9.35 -7.90 14.08
CA ARG A 193 -9.90 -8.71 15.18
C ARG A 193 -11.32 -9.18 14.89
N GLU A 194 -11.67 -10.29 15.54
CA GLU A 194 -12.98 -10.95 15.48
C GLU A 194 -14.18 -10.03 15.77
N ASN A 195 -13.97 -9.00 16.60
CA ASN A 195 -14.99 -8.04 17.01
C ASN A 195 -14.94 -6.70 16.26
N PHE A 196 -14.08 -6.57 15.23
CA PHE A 196 -13.92 -5.31 14.53
C PHE A 196 -15.11 -4.99 13.62
N PHE A 197 -15.55 -5.96 12.81
CA PHE A 197 -16.64 -5.77 11.85
C PHE A 197 -18.01 -5.93 12.53
N ASP A 198 -18.48 -4.84 13.15
CA ASP A 198 -19.85 -4.69 13.64
C ASP A 198 -20.76 -4.00 12.60
N ASP A 199 -22.06 -3.90 12.90
CA ASP A 199 -23.03 -3.33 11.96
C ASP A 199 -22.76 -1.84 11.65
N ASP A 200 -22.17 -1.10 12.59
CA ASP A 200 -21.78 0.30 12.37
C ASP A 200 -20.60 0.40 11.39
N VAL A 201 -19.59 -0.47 11.51
CA VAL A 201 -18.49 -0.55 10.54
C VAL A 201 -19.00 -0.90 9.15
N LEU A 202 -19.89 -1.90 9.05
CA LEU A 202 -20.44 -2.31 7.75
C LEU A 202 -21.29 -1.22 7.11
N LYS A 203 -22.06 -0.47 7.92
CA LYS A 203 -22.82 0.68 7.47
C LYS A 203 -21.90 1.79 6.99
N ASP A 204 -20.87 2.15 7.76
CA ASP A 204 -19.88 3.17 7.37
C ASP A 204 -19.17 2.82 6.06
N LEU A 205 -18.89 1.53 5.79
CA LEU A 205 -18.26 1.08 4.54
C LEU A 205 -19.19 1.13 3.33
N SER A 206 -20.50 1.02 3.52
CA SER A 206 -21.48 0.85 2.41
C SER A 206 -21.55 2.03 1.42
N ASP A 207 -21.00 3.19 1.78
CA ASP A 207 -20.94 4.39 0.92
C ASP A 207 -19.51 4.73 0.48
N GLU A 208 -18.55 3.82 0.69
CA GLU A 208 -17.13 4.07 0.49
C GLU A 208 -16.61 3.40 -0.79
N TRP A 209 -15.83 4.15 -1.57
CA TRP A 209 -15.14 3.60 -2.73
C TRP A 209 -13.74 3.05 -2.37
N CYS A 210 -13.11 3.66 -1.36
CA CYS A 210 -11.74 3.41 -0.93
C CYS A 210 -11.74 2.65 0.40
N ASP A 211 -11.41 1.35 0.37
CA ASP A 211 -11.46 0.47 1.54
C ASP A 211 -10.44 0.86 2.61
N ASP A 212 -9.18 1.08 2.23
CA ASP A 212 -8.14 1.50 3.16
C ASP A 212 -8.37 2.88 3.77
N CYS A 213 -8.83 3.85 2.97
CA CYS A 213 -9.23 5.17 3.47
C CYS A 213 -10.28 5.04 4.58
N ALA A 214 -11.36 4.30 4.30
CA ALA A 214 -12.49 4.15 5.19
C ALA A 214 -12.13 3.35 6.44
N LEU A 215 -11.49 2.18 6.28
CA LEU A 215 -11.11 1.31 7.40
C LEU A 215 -10.11 1.99 8.32
N THR A 216 -9.16 2.75 7.78
CA THR A 216 -8.22 3.54 8.60
C THR A 216 -8.96 4.62 9.39
N ARG A 217 -9.88 5.35 8.75
CA ARG A 217 -10.71 6.37 9.41
C ARG A 217 -11.55 5.76 10.54
N ILE A 218 -12.17 4.62 10.30
CA ILE A 218 -13.01 3.90 11.27
C ILE A 218 -12.20 3.45 12.49
N ILE A 219 -11.02 2.85 12.29
CA ILE A 219 -10.14 2.44 13.41
C ILE A 219 -9.74 3.65 14.25
N LYS A 220 -9.33 4.75 13.61
CA LYS A 220 -8.95 5.98 14.32
C LYS A 220 -10.12 6.57 15.10
N LYS A 221 -11.33 6.57 14.53
CA LYS A 221 -12.57 6.99 15.23
C LYS A 221 -12.85 6.13 16.45
N LYS A 222 -12.61 4.82 16.38
CA LYS A 222 -12.69 3.88 17.51
C LYS A 222 -11.49 3.96 18.48
N LYS A 223 -10.54 4.88 18.26
CA LYS A 223 -9.26 4.99 19.01
C LYS A 223 -8.46 3.69 19.05
N GLY A 224 -8.63 2.84 18.04
CA GLY A 224 -7.90 1.58 17.91
C GLY A 224 -6.48 1.79 17.39
N SER A 225 -5.59 0.87 17.72
CA SER A 225 -4.23 0.83 17.20
C SER A 225 -4.13 -0.01 15.92
N ILE A 226 -3.25 0.41 15.02
CA ILE A 226 -2.85 -0.32 13.81
C ILE A 226 -1.41 -0.82 14.02
N GLY A 227 -1.20 -2.13 13.91
CA GLY A 227 0.14 -2.73 13.89
C GLY A 227 0.71 -2.70 12.47
N TYR A 228 1.95 -2.26 12.29
CA TYR A 228 2.63 -2.31 11.00
C TYR A 228 3.64 -3.45 10.99
N VAL A 229 3.51 -4.38 10.03
CA VAL A 229 4.22 -5.67 10.01
C VAL A 229 5.20 -5.74 8.84
N ALA A 230 6.19 -4.83 8.81
CA ALA A 230 7.09 -4.69 7.66
C ALA A 230 7.95 -5.95 7.40
N CYS A 231 8.23 -6.76 8.43
CA CYS A 231 8.94 -8.03 8.31
C CYS A 231 8.28 -8.98 7.29
N SER A 232 6.95 -8.92 7.21
CA SER A 232 6.12 -9.75 6.33
C SER A 232 5.58 -8.99 5.11
N MET A 233 6.24 -7.89 4.71
CA MET A 233 5.98 -7.18 3.46
C MET A 233 5.83 -8.16 2.26
N PRO A 234 4.74 -8.11 1.49
CA PRO A 234 4.56 -8.90 0.27
C PRO A 234 5.20 -8.27 -0.97
N LEU A 235 5.13 -8.97 -2.11
CA LEU A 235 5.53 -8.47 -3.43
C LEU A 235 4.30 -8.12 -4.27
N ASN A 236 4.16 -6.87 -4.71
CA ASN A 236 3.15 -6.49 -5.70
C ASN A 236 3.73 -6.68 -7.10
N VAL A 237 3.22 -7.65 -7.85
CA VAL A 237 3.74 -8.00 -9.18
C VAL A 237 2.84 -7.41 -10.27
N PHE A 238 3.38 -6.60 -11.17
CA PHE A 238 2.55 -5.84 -12.10
C PHE A 238 3.15 -5.62 -13.49
N ASP A 239 2.25 -5.41 -14.46
CA ASP A 239 2.55 -4.82 -15.77
C ASP A 239 1.58 -3.67 -16.03
N GLU A 240 2.02 -2.43 -15.77
CA GLU A 240 1.18 -1.24 -15.79
C GLU A 240 0.81 -0.84 -17.22
N ARG A 241 -0.48 -0.54 -17.44
CA ARG A 241 -0.99 -0.11 -18.74
C ARG A 241 -1.38 1.37 -18.75
N GLU A 242 -1.79 1.91 -17.62
CA GLU A 242 -2.37 3.24 -17.49
C GLU A 242 -1.72 4.00 -16.33
N LEU A 243 -0.38 4.12 -16.35
CA LEU A 243 0.42 4.73 -15.27
C LEU A 243 -0.15 6.04 -14.75
N TRP A 244 -0.61 6.92 -15.64
CA TRP A 244 -1.16 8.22 -15.25
C TRP A 244 -2.46 8.09 -14.44
N LEU A 245 -3.41 7.28 -14.90
CA LEU A 245 -4.68 7.05 -14.19
C LEU A 245 -4.44 6.33 -12.87
N TRP A 246 -3.58 5.31 -12.88
CA TRP A 246 -3.19 4.59 -11.68
C TRP A 246 -2.55 5.52 -10.64
N SER A 247 -1.55 6.31 -11.03
CA SER A 247 -0.83 7.20 -10.10
C SER A 247 -1.74 8.31 -9.56
N LYS A 248 -2.65 8.84 -10.39
CA LYS A 248 -3.64 9.83 -9.95
C LYS A 248 -4.61 9.25 -8.91
N LYS A 249 -5.05 8.01 -9.09
CA LYS A 249 -5.90 7.30 -8.11
C LYS A 249 -5.17 7.19 -6.76
N GLU A 250 -3.91 6.74 -6.76
CA GLU A 250 -3.10 6.63 -5.53
C GLU A 250 -2.88 8.00 -4.85
N ALA A 251 -2.50 9.02 -5.63
CA ALA A 251 -2.34 10.39 -5.14
C ALA A 251 -3.64 10.96 -4.55
N ARG A 252 -4.79 10.65 -5.17
CA ARG A 252 -6.10 11.07 -4.67
C ARG A 252 -6.45 10.39 -3.35
N ALA A 253 -6.19 9.10 -3.22
CA ALA A 253 -6.40 8.35 -1.98
C ALA A 253 -5.59 8.97 -0.83
N VAL A 254 -4.30 9.28 -1.06
CA VAL A 254 -3.44 9.97 -0.08
C VAL A 254 -4.00 11.35 0.28
N GLY A 255 -4.44 12.15 -0.71
CA GLY A 255 -5.02 13.47 -0.47
C GLY A 255 -6.32 13.45 0.33
N MET A 256 -7.16 12.43 0.12
CA MET A 256 -8.39 12.20 0.89
C MET A 256 -8.08 11.76 2.32
N TYR A 257 -7.13 10.82 2.48
CA TYR A 257 -6.75 10.29 3.78
C TYR A 257 -6.01 11.32 4.64
N SER A 258 -5.03 12.03 4.07
CA SER A 258 -4.18 12.95 4.78
C SER A 258 -3.76 14.13 3.89
N ARG A 259 -4.60 15.17 3.86
CA ARG A 259 -4.23 16.45 3.22
C ARG A 259 -2.90 17.00 3.75
N LYS A 260 -2.68 16.90 5.07
CA LYS A 260 -1.40 17.32 5.70
C LYS A 260 -0.22 16.50 5.18
N GLY A 261 -0.37 15.19 5.04
CA GLY A 261 0.65 14.32 4.46
C GLY A 261 0.96 14.66 3.00
N ALA A 262 -0.07 14.94 2.20
CA ALA A 262 0.10 15.38 0.82
C ALA A 262 0.87 16.72 0.73
N TYR A 263 0.57 17.69 1.59
CA TYR A 263 1.33 18.96 1.63
C TYR A 263 2.76 18.77 2.11
N ALA A 264 3.00 17.95 3.14
CA ALA A 264 4.33 17.63 3.61
C ALA A 264 5.18 16.96 2.52
N PHE A 265 4.59 16.03 1.77
CA PHE A 265 5.24 15.40 0.63
C PHE A 265 5.61 16.44 -0.43
N MET A 266 4.69 17.32 -0.82
CA MET A 266 4.97 18.39 -1.79
C MET A 266 6.08 19.34 -1.34
N LEU A 267 6.19 19.62 -0.03
CA LEU A 267 7.30 20.40 0.52
C LEU A 267 8.64 19.68 0.36
N VAL A 268 8.68 18.36 0.64
CA VAL A 268 9.88 17.53 0.39
C VAL A 268 10.26 17.57 -1.08
N VAL A 269 9.29 17.42 -2.00
CA VAL A 269 9.55 17.50 -3.45
C VAL A 269 10.13 18.87 -3.83
N ALA A 270 9.58 19.96 -3.30
CA ALA A 270 10.06 21.31 -3.57
C ALA A 270 11.50 21.52 -3.07
N ILE A 271 11.83 21.02 -1.87
CA ILE A 271 13.19 21.05 -1.33
C ILE A 271 14.13 20.27 -2.24
N MET A 272 13.78 19.05 -2.61
CA MET A 272 14.57 18.21 -3.51
C MET A 272 14.82 18.95 -4.84
N VAL A 273 13.79 19.49 -5.49
CA VAL A 273 13.95 20.31 -6.72
C VAL A 273 14.95 21.45 -6.53
N ALA A 274 14.87 22.19 -5.42
CA ALA A 274 15.81 23.29 -5.13
C ALA A 274 17.26 22.79 -4.97
N LEU A 275 17.46 21.63 -4.33
CA LEU A 275 18.78 21.01 -4.20
C LEU A 275 19.33 20.55 -5.55
N LEU A 276 18.52 19.91 -6.40
CA LEU A 276 18.96 19.54 -7.75
C LEU A 276 19.38 20.77 -8.57
N LEU A 277 18.60 21.86 -8.53
CA LEU A 277 18.96 23.09 -9.22
C LEU A 277 20.26 23.69 -8.67
N ALA A 278 20.48 23.67 -7.36
CA ALA A 278 21.72 24.12 -6.74
C ALA A 278 22.92 23.26 -7.19
N TYR A 279 22.77 21.94 -7.29
CA TYR A 279 23.78 21.05 -7.87
C TYR A 279 24.09 21.43 -9.32
N LEU A 280 23.09 21.62 -10.17
CA LEU A 280 23.29 21.95 -11.58
C LEU A 280 24.01 23.29 -11.79
N ILE A 281 23.85 24.23 -10.86
CA ILE A 281 24.51 25.55 -10.91
C ILE A 281 25.94 25.49 -10.37
N THR A 282 26.18 24.72 -9.31
CA THR A 282 27.44 24.80 -8.52
C THR A 282 28.34 23.59 -8.66
N PHE A 283 27.81 22.46 -9.15
CA PHE A 283 28.44 21.13 -9.14
C PHE A 283 28.89 20.66 -7.75
N ASN A 284 28.33 21.23 -6.68
CA ASN A 284 28.64 20.80 -5.32
C ASN A 284 27.83 19.55 -4.95
N PHE A 285 28.53 18.44 -4.70
CA PHE A 285 27.94 17.14 -4.40
C PHE A 285 27.08 17.10 -3.13
N ILE A 286 27.25 18.06 -2.21
CA ILE A 286 26.40 18.14 -1.01
C ILE A 286 24.91 18.22 -1.35
N TYR A 287 24.55 18.79 -2.49
CA TYR A 287 23.16 18.91 -2.90
C TYR A 287 22.56 17.59 -3.45
N ILE A 288 23.41 16.59 -3.72
CA ILE A 288 23.01 15.27 -4.21
C ILE A 288 23.01 14.22 -3.08
N THR A 289 23.68 14.46 -1.95
CA THR A 289 23.73 13.49 -0.84
C THR A 289 22.36 13.06 -0.31
N PRO A 290 21.32 13.92 -0.22
CA PRO A 290 20.00 13.46 0.23
C PRO A 290 19.35 12.47 -0.73
N TYR A 291 19.60 12.61 -2.04
CA TYR A 291 19.12 11.65 -3.04
C TYR A 291 19.78 10.29 -2.90
N LEU A 292 21.10 10.28 -2.66
CA LEU A 292 21.85 9.05 -2.46
C LEU A 292 21.38 8.32 -1.20
N LEU A 293 21.21 9.05 -0.09
CA LEU A 293 20.68 8.47 1.15
C LEU A 293 19.23 7.99 1.00
N TRP A 294 18.41 8.69 0.22
CA TRP A 294 17.04 8.24 -0.10
C TRP A 294 17.04 6.90 -0.86
N ILE A 295 17.94 6.73 -1.84
CA ILE A 295 18.11 5.46 -2.56
C ILE A 295 18.58 4.37 -1.59
N VAL A 296 19.61 4.64 -0.78
CA VAL A 296 20.13 3.70 0.22
C VAL A 296 19.04 3.26 1.20
N LYS A 297 18.23 4.20 1.70
CA LYS A 297 17.08 3.92 2.57
C LYS A 297 16.10 2.94 1.92
N ASN A 298 15.75 3.15 0.65
CA ASN A 298 14.85 2.25 -0.06
C ASN A 298 15.48 0.88 -0.36
N ILE A 299 16.77 0.81 -0.66
CA ILE A 299 17.49 -0.48 -0.77
C ILE A 299 17.40 -1.24 0.56
N ILE A 300 17.62 -0.56 1.70
CA ILE A 300 17.53 -1.18 3.04
C ILE A 300 16.12 -1.72 3.29
N ARG A 301 15.06 -0.97 2.96
CA ARG A 301 13.67 -1.44 3.10
C ARG A 301 13.40 -2.70 2.27
N GLY A 302 13.88 -2.71 1.02
CA GLY A 302 13.69 -3.80 0.09
C GLY A 302 14.67 -4.96 0.23
N ILE A 303 15.64 -4.90 1.16
CA ILE A 303 16.84 -5.75 1.15
C ILE A 303 16.55 -7.25 1.10
N LYS A 304 15.43 -7.69 1.71
CA LYS A 304 15.00 -9.09 1.70
C LYS A 304 14.69 -9.64 0.31
N TYR A 305 14.48 -8.76 -0.67
CA TYR A 305 14.22 -9.10 -2.06
C TYR A 305 15.48 -9.05 -2.93
N GLY A 306 16.66 -8.81 -2.35
CA GLY A 306 17.94 -8.84 -3.06
C GLY A 306 17.94 -7.87 -4.24
N ILE A 307 18.21 -8.37 -5.44
CA ILE A 307 18.30 -7.56 -6.66
C ILE A 307 16.99 -6.85 -7.03
N ASP A 308 15.84 -7.42 -6.65
CA ASP A 308 14.51 -6.82 -6.89
C ASP A 308 14.29 -5.54 -6.04
N SER A 309 15.18 -5.24 -5.08
CA SER A 309 15.16 -3.98 -4.33
C SER A 309 15.73 -2.78 -5.10
N LEU A 310 16.59 -3.04 -6.10
CA LEU A 310 17.37 -1.98 -6.74
C LEU A 310 16.50 -1.10 -7.62
N ILE A 311 15.67 -1.69 -8.49
CA ILE A 311 14.86 -0.93 -9.44
C ILE A 311 13.94 0.06 -8.74
N PRO A 312 13.10 -0.34 -7.76
CA PRO A 312 12.24 0.62 -7.06
C PRO A 312 13.05 1.72 -6.34
N ALA A 313 14.18 1.36 -5.73
CA ALA A 313 15.01 2.31 -5.00
C ALA A 313 15.66 3.36 -5.91
N PHE A 314 16.23 2.96 -7.05
CA PHE A 314 16.79 3.91 -8.01
C PHE A 314 15.69 4.73 -8.70
N MET A 315 14.57 4.10 -9.03
CA MET A 315 13.47 4.76 -9.71
C MET A 315 12.66 5.70 -8.80
N SER A 316 12.83 5.64 -7.48
CA SER A 316 12.16 6.56 -6.56
C SER A 316 12.53 8.02 -6.83
N VAL A 317 13.75 8.29 -7.32
CA VAL A 317 14.19 9.66 -7.64
C VAL A 317 13.50 10.20 -8.91
N PRO A 318 13.55 9.54 -10.09
CA PRO A 318 12.74 9.95 -11.25
C PRO A 318 11.23 10.02 -10.94
N ALA A 319 10.72 9.06 -10.16
CA ALA A 319 9.31 9.04 -9.76
C ALA A 319 8.92 10.25 -8.89
N LEU A 320 9.87 10.83 -8.14
CA LEU A 320 9.64 12.03 -7.33
C LEU A 320 9.22 13.21 -8.21
N TYR A 321 9.90 13.39 -9.34
CA TYR A 321 9.56 14.44 -10.30
C TYR A 321 8.29 14.14 -11.06
N PHE A 322 8.08 12.87 -11.43
CA PHE A 322 6.81 12.41 -12.02
C PHE A 322 5.62 12.65 -11.09
N SER A 323 5.82 12.60 -9.76
CA SER A 323 4.76 12.85 -8.78
C SER A 323 4.21 14.28 -8.81
N ILE A 324 5.00 15.27 -9.24
CA ILE A 324 4.59 16.69 -9.24
C ILE A 324 3.31 16.90 -10.09
N PRO A 325 3.31 16.61 -11.41
CA PRO A 325 2.11 16.78 -12.21
C PRO A 325 0.96 15.85 -11.78
N VAL A 326 1.27 14.66 -11.27
CA VAL A 326 0.26 13.71 -10.74
C VAL A 326 -0.49 14.32 -9.55
N MET A 327 0.24 14.81 -8.55
CA MET A 327 -0.34 15.41 -7.33
C MET A 327 -1.15 16.67 -7.66
N ILE A 328 -0.63 17.54 -8.55
CA ILE A 328 -1.36 18.74 -9.00
C ILE A 328 -2.68 18.36 -9.68
N SER A 329 -2.66 17.33 -10.54
CA SER A 329 -3.88 16.86 -11.21
C SER A 329 -4.85 16.21 -10.23
N ALA A 330 -4.37 15.34 -9.33
CA ALA A 330 -5.21 14.60 -8.38
C ALA A 330 -5.92 15.52 -7.37
N LEU A 331 -5.30 16.64 -6.98
CA LEU A 331 -5.93 17.62 -6.09
C LEU A 331 -7.06 18.42 -6.77
N ARG A 332 -7.04 18.55 -8.10
CA ARG A 332 -8.05 19.30 -8.87
C ARG A 332 -9.28 18.45 -9.24
N ASP A 333 -9.08 17.15 -9.43
CA ASP A 333 -10.15 16.25 -9.87
C ASP A 333 -11.14 15.94 -8.74
N LYS A 334 -12.42 15.81 -9.10
CA LYS A 334 -13.50 15.38 -8.19
C LYS A 334 -13.86 13.91 -8.35
N THR A 335 -13.30 13.23 -9.35
CA THR A 335 -13.64 11.85 -9.70
C THR A 335 -12.40 10.97 -9.76
N VAL A 336 -12.60 9.67 -9.54
CA VAL A 336 -11.56 8.65 -9.64
C VAL A 336 -12.03 7.55 -10.58
N TYR A 337 -11.22 7.23 -11.58
CA TYR A 337 -11.43 6.06 -12.44
C TYR A 337 -10.68 4.86 -11.87
N TRP A 338 -11.38 3.74 -11.67
CA TRP A 338 -10.77 2.51 -11.18
C TRP A 338 -11.50 1.27 -11.73
N ARG A 339 -10.74 0.39 -12.39
CA ARG A 339 -11.20 -0.90 -12.96
C ARG A 339 -12.54 -0.77 -13.71
N GLY A 340 -12.64 0.20 -14.62
CA GLY A 340 -13.82 0.40 -15.46
C GLY A 340 -14.94 1.25 -14.86
N LYS A 341 -14.85 1.65 -13.58
CA LYS A 341 -15.89 2.43 -12.89
C LYS A 341 -15.38 3.82 -12.48
N VAL A 342 -16.27 4.81 -12.49
CA VAL A 342 -15.99 6.18 -12.04
C VAL A 342 -16.65 6.40 -10.69
N TYR A 343 -15.87 6.87 -9.72
CA TYR A 343 -16.31 7.18 -8.36
C TYR A 343 -16.25 8.69 -8.14
N SER A 344 -17.30 9.27 -7.57
CA SER A 344 -17.26 10.66 -7.08
C SER A 344 -16.55 10.70 -5.74
N THR A 345 -15.62 11.64 -5.59
CA THR A 345 -14.91 11.87 -4.33
C THR A 345 -15.40 13.16 -3.70
N GLY A 346 -16.10 13.06 -2.58
CA GLY A 346 -16.41 14.22 -1.74
C GLY A 346 -15.12 14.69 -1.07
N LEU A 347 -14.61 15.86 -1.45
CA LEU A 347 -13.60 16.60 -0.69
C LEU A 347 -14.20 17.88 -0.12
#